data_AF-A0A3Q8FIG4-F1
#
_entry.id   AF-A0A3Q8FIG4-F1
#
_cell.length_a   1.000
_cell.length_b   1.000
_cell.length_c   1.000
_cell.angle_alpha   90.00
_cell.angle_beta   90.00
_cell.angle_gamma   90.00
#
_symmetry.space_group_name_H-M   'P 1'
#
loop_
_entity.id
_entity.type
_entity.pdbx_description
1 polymer ?
#
loop_
_entity_poly.entity_id
_entity_poly.type
_entity_poly.pdbx_seq_one_letter_code
_entity_poly.pdbx_strand_id
1 'polypeptide(L)'
;MDSAQTLRMSFARIDRRGVALLLLGMAIIALKSNHGLSYPQLWAEDGAVFLKQQMEQGGFLLLTPYADYLHAVPRLVAWVSSFFSAAHTPTIYNTCAIVLAGMSITICAKHLSSLVPPVVFLGAMLLTPTNGEIFGTITNAQWFLQFALVSFCFLGSPNQSAAVRMCARICIAVIALTGPFSILCTIIMAALVGGALVSRFVGNENWRTEYRQYLGSRDLISWAIVVVAAMIQLGFVLTASSSHGDGAPLDRLLVGTLGQAVPLHIFGFNPVRPILWPFIFIGAGIYILFFAKASVGMRLGFAALYAFTVLEVLAGAHKVTFQEMLANFSADRYMLAIKVVFWCVVYVVLKDMLGSRREAVSFVAMFVLFLAALNHDKLIRPAFSDYGRPDVFRKLDQPGTHTIPLNPPGWDQTIVVKE
;
A
#
# COMPACT_ATOMS: atom_id res chain seq x y z
N MET A 1 13.17 -3.42 50.29
CA MET A 1 12.67 -4.69 49.71
C MET A 1 11.33 -4.46 49.03
N ASP A 2 11.22 -4.24 47.74
CA ASP A 2 11.91 -3.24 46.92
C ASP A 2 10.95 -2.89 45.77
N SER A 3 10.04 -1.96 46.04
CA SER A 3 9.12 -1.36 45.06
C SER A 3 9.85 -0.63 43.92
N ALA A 4 11.16 -0.39 44.06
CA ALA A 4 12.05 0.08 43.02
C ALA A 4 12.44 -1.00 41.99
N GLN A 5 12.29 -2.30 42.30
CA GLN A 5 12.58 -3.38 41.34
C GLN A 5 11.40 -3.65 40.38
N THR A 6 10.16 -3.43 40.80
CA THR A 6 8.97 -3.57 39.95
C THR A 6 8.83 -2.43 38.94
N LEU A 7 9.45 -1.27 39.25
CA LEU A 7 9.56 -0.11 38.37
C LEU A 7 10.86 -0.08 37.57
N ARG A 8 11.64 -1.18 37.58
CA ARG A 8 12.40 -1.56 36.38
C ARG A 8 11.39 -2.06 35.36
N MET A 9 10.64 -1.10 34.81
CA MET A 9 9.89 -1.27 33.60
C MET A 9 10.75 -2.08 32.65
N SER A 10 10.23 -3.24 32.31
CA SER A 10 10.52 -3.97 31.11
C SER A 10 10.47 -3.00 29.93
N PHE A 11 11.55 -2.24 29.72
CA PHE A 11 11.96 -1.85 28.39
C PHE A 11 12.17 -3.18 27.70
N ALA A 12 11.10 -3.61 27.03
CA ALA A 12 11.05 -4.81 26.22
C ALA A 12 12.38 -4.88 25.48
N ARG A 13 13.10 -6.00 25.59
CA ARG A 13 14.31 -6.23 24.79
C ARG A 13 13.99 -5.77 23.37
N ILE A 14 14.63 -4.68 22.94
CA ILE A 14 14.41 -4.12 21.62
C ILE A 14 14.62 -5.27 20.64
N ASP A 15 13.56 -5.62 19.91
CA ASP A 15 13.62 -6.67 18.90
C ASP A 15 14.53 -6.19 17.78
N ARG A 16 15.83 -6.50 17.90
CA ARG A 16 16.87 -6.07 16.96
C ARG A 16 16.53 -6.47 15.53
N ARG A 17 15.86 -7.61 15.34
CA ARG A 17 15.42 -8.07 14.01
C ARG A 17 14.28 -7.22 13.48
N GLY A 18 13.30 -6.91 14.33
CA GLY A 18 12.21 -5.99 13.98
C GLY A 18 12.69 -4.60 13.61
N VAL A 19 13.63 -4.04 14.39
CA VAL A 19 14.24 -2.73 14.10
C VAL A 19 15.05 -2.77 12.80
N ALA A 20 15.89 -3.80 12.60
CA ALA A 20 16.65 -3.95 11.36
C ALA A 20 15.75 -4.07 10.13
N LEU A 21 14.64 -4.80 10.23
CA LEU A 21 13.67 -4.93 9.14
C LEU A 21 12.98 -3.59 8.85
N LEU A 22 12.64 -2.83 9.88
CA LEU A 22 12.05 -1.50 9.74
C LEU A 22 13.00 -0.52 9.07
N LEU A 23 14.26 -0.48 9.50
CA LEU A 23 15.29 0.35 8.87
C LEU A 23 15.52 -0.06 7.42
N LEU A 24 15.51 -1.36 7.11
CA LEU A 24 15.60 -1.85 5.74
C LEU A 24 14.39 -1.42 4.90
N GLY A 25 13.17 -1.51 5.44
CA GLY A 25 11.97 -1.04 4.75
C GLY A 25 12.03 0.45 4.43
N MET A 26 12.44 1.28 5.39
CA MET A 26 12.66 2.72 5.16
C MET A 26 13.77 2.97 4.13
N ALA A 27 14.89 2.25 4.23
CA ALA A 27 15.99 2.36 3.27
C ALA A 27 15.56 2.02 1.84
N ILE A 28 14.71 1.01 1.64
CA ILE A 28 14.18 0.66 0.31
C ILE A 28 13.38 1.82 -0.29
N ILE A 29 12.47 2.42 0.48
CA ILE A 29 11.67 3.56 0.01
C ILE A 29 12.56 4.77 -0.28
N ALA A 30 13.52 5.04 0.62
CA ALA A 30 14.48 6.11 0.48
C ALA A 30 15.37 5.94 -0.77
N LEU A 31 15.84 4.73 -1.05
CA LEU A 31 16.64 4.41 -2.25
C LEU A 31 15.85 4.61 -3.55
N LYS A 32 14.56 4.23 -3.56
CA LYS A 32 13.68 4.44 -4.73
C LYS A 32 13.28 5.92 -4.95
N SER A 33 13.56 6.80 -3.99
CA SER A 33 13.30 8.23 -4.06
C SER A 33 14.48 9.07 -3.57
N ASN A 34 15.72 8.63 -3.84
CA ASN A 34 16.95 9.16 -3.26
C ASN A 34 17.10 10.69 -3.40
N HIS A 35 16.70 11.26 -4.54
CA HIS A 35 16.74 12.71 -4.75
C HIS A 35 15.89 13.48 -3.73
N GLY A 36 14.77 12.91 -3.29
CA GLY A 36 13.89 13.51 -2.28
C GLY A 36 14.54 13.63 -0.89
N LEU A 37 15.59 12.85 -0.61
CA LEU A 37 16.34 12.95 0.65
C LEU A 37 17.23 14.19 0.69
N SER A 38 17.88 14.50 -0.43
CA SER A 38 18.80 15.64 -0.54
C SER A 38 18.06 16.93 -0.90
N TYR A 39 17.00 16.82 -1.70
CA TYR A 39 16.22 17.94 -2.22
C TYR A 39 14.72 17.62 -2.08
N PRO A 40 14.16 17.71 -0.87
CA PRO A 40 12.74 17.46 -0.66
C PRO A 40 11.91 18.51 -1.38
N GLN A 41 10.99 18.07 -2.24
CA GLN A 41 10.04 18.92 -2.97
C GLN A 41 8.63 18.35 -2.82
N LEU A 42 7.63 19.21 -3.00
CA LEU A 42 6.23 18.79 -3.08
C LEU A 42 5.90 18.25 -4.47
N TRP A 43 5.03 17.24 -4.50
CA TRP A 43 4.54 16.61 -5.71
C TRP A 43 3.03 16.73 -5.85
N ALA A 44 2.57 17.32 -6.96
CA ALA A 44 1.20 17.41 -7.41
C ALA A 44 0.24 17.81 -6.28
N GLU A 45 -0.58 16.88 -5.81
CA GLU A 45 -1.59 17.12 -4.79
C GLU A 45 -1.01 17.46 -3.42
N ASP A 46 0.26 17.11 -3.14
CA ASP A 46 0.97 17.54 -1.93
C ASP A 46 0.85 19.06 -1.74
N GLY A 47 1.14 19.81 -2.80
CA GLY A 47 1.02 21.26 -2.82
C GLY A 47 -0.38 21.75 -3.18
N ALA A 48 -0.91 21.25 -4.30
CA ALA A 48 -2.13 21.79 -4.92
C ALA A 48 -3.42 21.50 -4.14
N VAL A 49 -3.41 20.47 -3.31
CA VAL A 49 -4.59 20.06 -2.55
C VAL A 49 -4.31 20.13 -1.06
N PHE A 50 -3.33 19.37 -0.57
CA PHE A 50 -3.16 19.16 0.87
C PHE A 50 -2.59 20.41 1.55
N LEU A 51 -1.46 20.92 1.08
CA LEU A 51 -0.87 22.15 1.62
C LEU A 51 -1.78 23.35 1.39
N LYS A 52 -2.23 23.57 0.14
CA LYS A 52 -3.06 24.72 -0.22
C LYS A 52 -4.30 24.83 0.66
N GLN A 53 -5.09 23.76 0.77
CA GLN A 53 -6.31 23.79 1.57
C GLN A 53 -6.01 23.94 3.06
N GLN A 54 -4.92 23.36 3.56
CA GLN A 54 -4.50 23.55 4.95
C GLN A 54 -4.16 25.02 5.25
N MET A 55 -3.48 25.72 4.33
CA MET A 55 -3.11 27.12 4.50
C MET A 55 -4.30 28.08 4.33
N GLU A 56 -5.22 27.78 3.40
CA GLU A 56 -6.37 28.66 3.10
C GLU A 56 -7.54 28.51 4.10
N GLN A 57 -7.73 27.31 4.62
CA GLN A 57 -8.88 26.95 5.45
C GLN A 57 -8.51 26.77 6.92
N GLY A 58 -7.26 26.38 7.21
CA GLY A 58 -6.82 26.05 8.57
C GLY A 58 -7.56 24.86 9.18
N GLY A 59 -7.35 24.64 10.47
CA GLY A 59 -8.08 23.63 11.24
C GLY A 59 -7.78 22.17 10.85
N PHE A 60 -8.67 21.26 11.24
CA PHE A 60 -8.50 19.82 11.10
C PHE A 60 -9.35 19.26 9.96
N LEU A 61 -8.75 19.15 8.77
CA LEU A 61 -9.45 18.86 7.50
C LEU A 61 -9.56 17.37 7.15
N LEU A 62 -9.64 16.48 8.15
CA LEU A 62 -9.65 15.02 7.89
C LEU A 62 -10.83 14.54 7.03
N LEU A 63 -11.99 15.19 7.18
CA LEU A 63 -13.23 14.82 6.48
C LEU A 63 -13.44 15.58 5.16
N THR A 64 -12.43 16.34 4.71
CA THR A 64 -12.47 17.03 3.43
C THR A 64 -12.04 16.06 2.33
N PRO A 65 -12.98 15.60 1.46
CA PRO A 65 -12.66 14.62 0.43
C PRO A 65 -11.76 15.21 -0.66
N TYR A 66 -11.08 14.32 -1.36
CA TYR A 66 -10.37 14.62 -2.59
C TYR A 66 -10.47 13.39 -3.50
N ALA A 67 -10.69 13.62 -4.80
CA ALA A 67 -10.87 12.55 -5.79
C ALA A 67 -11.91 11.48 -5.39
N ASP A 68 -13.01 11.94 -4.78
CA ASP A 68 -14.22 11.18 -4.40
C ASP A 68 -14.10 10.30 -3.14
N TYR A 69 -13.03 10.46 -2.38
CA TYR A 69 -12.85 9.76 -1.10
C TYR A 69 -12.00 10.56 -0.11
N LEU A 70 -11.91 10.07 1.13
CA LEU A 70 -11.09 10.68 2.17
C LEU A 70 -9.60 10.30 2.03
N HIS A 71 -8.76 11.27 2.38
CA HIS A 71 -7.31 11.17 2.44
C HIS A 71 -6.81 11.51 3.86
N ALA A 72 -7.28 10.79 4.87
CA ALA A 72 -7.05 11.15 6.27
C ALA A 72 -5.54 11.26 6.63
N VAL A 73 -4.68 10.36 6.15
CA VAL A 73 -3.23 10.43 6.44
C VAL A 73 -2.56 11.65 5.79
N PRO A 74 -2.70 11.94 4.48
CA PRO A 74 -2.18 13.17 3.89
C PRO A 74 -2.67 14.44 4.60
N ARG A 75 -3.95 14.49 4.97
CA ARG A 75 -4.53 15.61 5.73
C ARG A 75 -3.93 15.77 7.11
N LEU A 76 -3.71 14.67 7.82
CA LEU A 76 -3.05 14.69 9.13
C LEU A 76 -1.61 15.21 9.02
N VAL A 77 -0.87 14.78 8.01
CA VAL A 77 0.49 15.26 7.75
C VAL A 77 0.50 16.74 7.39
N ALA A 78 -0.46 17.20 6.57
CA ALA A 78 -0.61 18.62 6.25
C ALA A 78 -0.89 19.45 7.51
N TRP A 79 -1.84 19.00 8.34
CA TRP A 79 -2.18 19.65 9.61
C TRP A 79 -0.96 19.72 10.54
N VAL A 80 -0.24 18.61 10.73
CA VAL A 80 0.99 18.60 11.54
C VAL A 80 2.04 19.55 10.97
N SER A 81 2.19 19.62 9.65
CA SER A 81 3.16 20.51 9.01
C SER A 81 2.86 21.99 9.24
N SER A 82 1.58 22.37 9.41
CA SER A 82 1.17 23.76 9.63
C SER A 82 1.59 24.34 10.98
N PHE A 83 2.07 23.51 11.92
CA PHE A 83 2.67 23.98 13.17
C PHE A 83 4.13 24.44 13.02
N PHE A 84 4.71 24.27 11.84
CA PHE A 84 6.08 24.64 11.52
C PHE A 84 6.09 25.68 10.41
N SER A 85 7.23 26.36 10.23
CA SER A 85 7.44 27.20 9.04
C SER A 85 7.22 26.37 7.77
N ALA A 86 6.49 26.94 6.82
CA ALA A 86 6.20 26.33 5.53
C ALA A 86 7.47 25.97 4.76
N ALA A 87 8.60 26.63 5.08
CA ALA A 87 9.94 26.29 4.64
C ALA A 87 10.31 24.79 4.87
N HIS A 88 9.76 24.17 5.92
CA HIS A 88 10.01 22.76 6.26
C HIS A 88 8.97 21.79 5.71
N THR A 89 7.86 22.26 5.13
CA THR A 89 6.77 21.41 4.63
C THR A 89 7.26 20.31 3.68
N PRO A 90 8.10 20.58 2.65
CA PRO A 90 8.58 19.52 1.77
C PRO A 90 9.35 18.43 2.51
N THR A 91 10.17 18.81 3.50
CA THR A 91 10.96 17.86 4.30
C THR A 91 10.06 17.00 5.18
N ILE A 92 9.07 17.61 5.83
CA ILE A 92 8.09 16.90 6.68
C ILE A 92 7.31 15.90 5.82
N TYR A 93 6.79 16.34 4.66
CA TYR A 93 6.00 15.50 3.76
C TYR A 93 6.81 14.31 3.24
N ASN A 94 8.03 14.55 2.76
CA ASN A 94 8.90 13.49 2.27
C ASN A 94 9.30 12.51 3.37
N THR A 95 9.67 13.01 4.56
CA THR A 95 10.04 12.17 5.72
C THR A 95 8.87 11.30 6.16
N CYS A 96 7.67 11.89 6.30
CA CYS A 96 6.45 11.16 6.63
C CYS A 96 6.15 10.10 5.57
N ALA A 97 6.24 10.42 4.28
CA ALA A 97 6.02 9.46 3.20
C ALA A 97 6.97 8.25 3.30
N ILE A 98 8.27 8.49 3.53
CA ILE A 98 9.27 7.41 3.68
C ILE A 98 8.99 6.55 4.91
N VAL A 99 8.74 7.17 6.06
CA VAL A 99 8.48 6.46 7.32
C VAL A 99 7.20 5.64 7.23
N LEU A 100 6.10 6.24 6.77
CA LEU A 100 4.80 5.57 6.67
C LEU A 100 4.84 4.41 5.67
N ALA A 101 5.46 4.62 4.49
CA ALA A 101 5.62 3.57 3.50
C ALA A 101 6.53 2.44 4.02
N GLY A 102 7.69 2.80 4.57
CA GLY A 102 8.66 1.85 5.14
C GLY A 102 8.08 1.02 6.29
N MET A 103 7.32 1.64 7.18
CA MET A 103 6.57 0.94 8.24
C MET A 103 5.55 -0.02 7.64
N SER A 104 4.76 0.42 6.66
CA SER A 104 3.67 -0.39 6.10
C SER A 104 4.16 -1.65 5.40
N ILE A 105 5.22 -1.53 4.58
CA ILE A 105 5.82 -2.69 3.90
C ILE A 105 6.50 -3.64 4.89
N THR A 106 7.11 -3.10 5.95
CA THR A 106 7.75 -3.89 7.01
C THR A 106 6.73 -4.69 7.81
N ILE A 107 5.61 -4.07 8.20
CA ILE A 107 4.53 -4.72 8.93
C ILE A 107 3.97 -5.89 8.09
N CYS A 108 3.71 -5.65 6.81
CA CYS A 108 3.23 -6.69 5.90
C CYS A 108 4.24 -7.83 5.74
N ALA A 109 5.52 -7.51 5.48
CA ALA A 109 6.59 -8.50 5.38
C ALA A 109 6.74 -9.35 6.66
N LYS A 110 6.60 -8.73 7.83
CA LYS A 110 6.64 -9.43 9.13
C LYS A 110 5.44 -10.37 9.29
N HIS A 111 4.23 -9.92 9.00
CA HIS A 111 3.03 -10.76 9.08
C HIS A 111 3.04 -11.90 8.06
N LEU A 112 3.66 -11.71 6.90
CA LEU A 112 3.79 -12.74 5.87
C LEU A 112 4.98 -13.70 6.09
N SER A 113 5.88 -13.41 7.04
CA SER A 113 7.18 -14.05 7.20
C SER A 113 7.16 -15.58 7.45
N SER A 114 6.05 -16.11 7.94
CA SER A 114 5.81 -17.54 8.11
C SER A 114 5.64 -18.28 6.77
N LEU A 115 5.08 -17.60 5.77
CA LEU A 115 4.82 -18.14 4.45
C LEU A 115 5.90 -17.71 3.46
N VAL A 116 6.23 -16.41 3.43
CA VAL A 116 7.15 -15.79 2.48
C VAL A 116 8.28 -15.09 3.24
N PRO A 117 9.55 -15.41 2.98
CA PRO A 117 10.68 -14.73 3.61
C PRO A 117 10.63 -13.22 3.35
N PRO A 118 10.91 -12.37 4.36
CA PRO A 118 10.90 -10.92 4.16
C PRO A 118 11.81 -10.43 3.01
N VAL A 119 12.92 -11.13 2.73
CA VAL A 119 13.81 -10.82 1.60
C VAL A 119 13.13 -10.95 0.24
N VAL A 120 12.16 -11.86 0.07
CA VAL A 120 11.41 -12.00 -1.19
C VAL A 120 10.47 -10.82 -1.36
N PHE A 121 9.68 -10.49 -0.32
CA PHE A 121 8.73 -9.38 -0.35
C PHE A 121 9.44 -8.03 -0.52
N LEU A 122 10.45 -7.76 0.30
CA LEU A 122 11.21 -6.51 0.25
C LEU A 122 12.11 -6.41 -0.98
N GLY A 123 12.67 -7.54 -1.43
CA GLY A 123 13.42 -7.61 -2.70
C GLY A 123 12.54 -7.29 -3.90
N ALA A 124 11.32 -7.84 -3.95
CA ALA A 124 10.35 -7.49 -4.99
C ALA A 124 9.97 -6.00 -4.92
N MET A 125 9.77 -5.43 -3.73
CA MET A 125 9.48 -3.99 -3.57
C MET A 125 10.64 -3.11 -4.11
N LEU A 126 11.88 -3.52 -3.85
CA LEU A 126 13.07 -2.80 -4.30
C LEU A 126 13.29 -2.90 -5.82
N LEU A 127 13.14 -4.10 -6.38
CA LEU A 127 13.67 -4.44 -7.71
C LEU A 127 12.62 -4.56 -8.82
N THR A 128 11.33 -4.49 -8.50
CA THR A 128 10.30 -4.45 -9.54
C THR A 128 10.33 -3.11 -10.30
N PRO A 129 10.08 -3.13 -11.64
CA PRO A 129 10.00 -1.92 -12.44
C PRO A 129 8.94 -0.96 -11.94
N THR A 130 9.16 0.34 -12.09
CA THR A 130 8.27 1.42 -11.67
C THR A 130 8.57 2.69 -12.45
N ASN A 131 7.56 3.55 -12.65
CA ASN A 131 7.80 4.92 -13.12
C ASN A 131 8.32 5.84 -11.99
N GLY A 132 8.24 5.36 -10.75
CA GLY A 132 8.74 6.00 -9.55
C GLY A 132 7.84 7.09 -8.95
N GLU A 133 6.72 7.45 -9.59
CA GLU A 133 5.84 8.57 -9.17
C GLU A 133 5.34 8.42 -7.73
N ILE A 134 5.21 7.18 -7.26
CA ILE A 134 4.64 6.84 -5.97
C ILE A 134 5.58 7.04 -4.79
N PHE A 135 6.89 7.06 -5.01
CA PHE A 135 7.84 7.04 -3.90
C PHE A 135 8.07 8.45 -3.35
N GLY A 136 8.15 8.58 -2.03
CA GLY A 136 8.62 9.80 -1.36
C GLY A 136 7.69 11.01 -1.45
N THR A 137 6.38 10.81 -1.64
CA THR A 137 5.35 11.87 -1.68
C THR A 137 4.15 11.46 -0.82
N ILE A 138 3.48 12.41 -0.16
CA ILE A 138 2.40 12.06 0.77
C ILE A 138 1.10 11.73 0.04
N THR A 139 0.83 12.37 -1.10
CA THR A 139 -0.29 12.05 -2.01
C THR A 139 -0.33 10.58 -2.40
N ASN A 140 0.85 9.95 -2.53
CA ASN A 140 0.99 8.55 -2.89
C ASN A 140 1.19 7.60 -1.69
N ALA A 141 1.19 8.09 -0.46
CA ALA A 141 1.40 7.24 0.72
C ALA A 141 0.34 6.12 0.83
N GLN A 142 -0.88 6.38 0.36
CA GLN A 142 -2.00 5.43 0.39
C GLN A 142 -1.68 4.07 -0.28
N TRP A 143 -0.89 4.07 -1.36
CA TRP A 143 -0.47 2.87 -2.08
C TRP A 143 0.45 1.96 -1.26
N PHE A 144 1.07 2.51 -0.21
CA PHE A 144 1.86 1.74 0.75
C PHE A 144 1.07 1.40 2.01
N LEU A 145 0.26 2.34 2.52
CA LEU A 145 -0.56 2.15 3.71
C LEU A 145 -1.52 0.96 3.59
N GLN A 146 -1.99 0.66 2.38
CA GLN A 146 -2.80 -0.54 2.12
C GLN A 146 -2.11 -1.85 2.55
N PHE A 147 -0.77 -1.96 2.47
CA PHE A 147 -0.07 -3.16 2.93
C PHE A 147 -0.24 -3.36 4.44
N ALA A 148 -0.19 -2.27 5.22
CA ALA A 148 -0.47 -2.33 6.65
C ALA A 148 -1.92 -2.75 6.89
N LEU A 149 -2.88 -2.07 6.25
CA LEU A 149 -4.31 -2.33 6.37
C LEU A 149 -4.64 -3.80 6.09
N VAL A 150 -4.29 -4.29 4.91
CA VAL A 150 -4.55 -5.66 4.45
C VAL A 150 -3.85 -6.68 5.36
N SER A 151 -2.64 -6.39 5.82
CA SER A 151 -1.93 -7.29 6.74
C SER A 151 -2.63 -7.39 8.09
N PHE A 152 -3.15 -6.31 8.66
CA PHE A 152 -3.90 -6.36 9.92
C PHE A 152 -5.26 -7.07 9.75
N CYS A 153 -5.90 -6.90 8.59
CA CYS A 153 -7.15 -7.57 8.27
C CYS A 153 -6.98 -9.09 8.12
N PHE A 154 -5.96 -9.55 7.40
CA PHE A 154 -5.91 -10.94 6.90
C PHE A 154 -4.70 -11.75 7.33
N LEU A 155 -3.61 -11.14 7.82
CA LEU A 155 -2.38 -11.86 8.16
C LEU A 155 -2.02 -11.77 9.65
N GLY A 156 -2.29 -10.64 10.29
CA GLY A 156 -1.88 -10.32 11.66
C GLY A 156 -2.39 -11.32 12.69
N SER A 157 -1.62 -11.50 13.77
CA SER A 157 -1.97 -12.34 14.91
C SER A 157 -2.45 -11.50 16.10
N PRO A 158 -3.43 -11.98 16.89
CA PRO A 158 -3.98 -11.26 18.03
C PRO A 158 -3.04 -11.28 19.25
N ASN A 159 -1.91 -12.01 19.20
CA ASN A 159 -0.97 -12.17 20.32
C ASN A 159 -0.05 -10.94 20.50
N GLN A 160 -0.66 -9.77 20.68
CA GLN A 160 0.02 -8.50 20.98
C GLN A 160 -0.39 -8.00 22.37
N SER A 161 0.45 -7.17 23.00
CA SER A 161 0.08 -6.48 24.23
C SER A 161 -1.11 -5.55 23.99
N ALA A 162 -1.89 -5.27 25.04
CA ALA A 162 -3.07 -4.41 24.92
C ALA A 162 -2.75 -3.02 24.36
N ALA A 163 -1.62 -2.43 24.78
CA ALA A 163 -1.14 -1.14 24.29
C ALA A 163 -0.83 -1.17 22.79
N VAL A 164 -0.04 -2.15 22.32
CA VAL A 164 0.31 -2.27 20.89
C VAL A 164 -0.94 -2.50 20.04
N ARG A 165 -1.87 -3.33 20.53
CA ARG A 165 -3.16 -3.58 19.87
C ARG A 165 -4.00 -2.31 19.75
N MET A 166 -4.04 -1.49 20.80
CA MET A 166 -4.75 -0.20 20.78
C MET A 166 -4.11 0.77 19.78
N CYS A 167 -2.79 0.92 19.81
CA CYS A 167 -2.08 1.73 18.83
C CYS A 167 -2.36 1.26 17.40
N ALA A 168 -2.33 -0.05 17.14
CA ALA A 168 -2.64 -0.61 15.84
C ALA A 168 -4.07 -0.26 15.39
N ARG A 169 -5.07 -0.37 16.27
CA ARG A 169 -6.47 0.00 15.98
C ARG A 169 -6.63 1.48 15.61
N ILE A 170 -5.96 2.37 16.34
CA ILE A 170 -5.96 3.81 16.04
C ILE A 170 -5.33 4.06 14.67
N CYS A 171 -4.16 3.47 14.39
CA CYS A 171 -3.52 3.59 13.08
C CYS A 171 -4.42 3.04 11.96
N ILE A 172 -5.04 1.88 12.15
CA ILE A 172 -5.95 1.28 11.16
C ILE A 172 -7.16 2.18 10.91
N ALA A 173 -7.72 2.82 11.94
CA ALA A 173 -8.85 3.74 11.76
C ALA A 173 -8.51 4.89 10.80
N VAL A 174 -7.32 5.49 10.96
CA VAL A 174 -6.86 6.58 10.08
C VAL A 174 -6.50 6.07 8.69
N ILE A 175 -5.81 4.92 8.61
CA ILE A 175 -5.43 4.31 7.33
C ILE A 175 -6.66 3.87 6.52
N ALA A 176 -7.68 3.31 7.16
CA ALA A 176 -8.90 2.86 6.50
C ALA A 176 -9.75 4.01 5.94
N LEU A 177 -9.53 5.24 6.43
CA LEU A 177 -10.07 6.50 5.90
C LEU A 177 -9.12 7.20 4.91
N THR A 178 -8.12 6.48 4.40
CA THR A 178 -7.20 6.99 3.37
C THR A 178 -7.29 6.09 2.14
N GLY A 179 -7.92 6.60 1.08
CA GLY A 179 -8.17 5.82 -0.13
C GLY A 179 -9.35 4.84 -0.02
N PRO A 180 -9.73 4.19 -1.13
CA PRO A 180 -10.89 3.29 -1.20
C PRO A 180 -10.62 1.88 -0.65
N PHE A 181 -9.44 1.61 -0.08
CA PHE A 181 -8.98 0.25 0.23
C PHE A 181 -9.78 -0.45 1.34
N SER A 182 -10.43 0.30 2.23
CA SER A 182 -11.32 -0.27 3.25
C SER A 182 -12.55 -0.93 2.63
N ILE A 183 -13.09 -0.39 1.54
CA ILE A 183 -14.19 -0.98 0.76
C ILE A 183 -13.76 -2.35 0.22
N LEU A 184 -12.59 -2.43 -0.41
CA LEU A 184 -12.04 -3.68 -0.95
C LEU A 184 -11.81 -4.70 0.17
N CYS A 185 -11.26 -4.27 1.31
CA CYS A 185 -11.08 -5.14 2.48
C CYS A 185 -12.41 -5.72 2.96
N THR A 186 -13.46 -4.89 3.06
CA THR A 186 -14.79 -5.32 3.52
C THR A 186 -15.42 -6.35 2.56
N ILE A 187 -15.28 -6.18 1.25
CA ILE A 187 -15.75 -7.17 0.26
C ILE A 187 -15.09 -8.54 0.51
N ILE A 188 -13.78 -8.55 0.75
CA ILE A 188 -13.02 -9.79 1.00
C ILE A 188 -13.36 -10.39 2.37
N MET A 189 -13.55 -9.56 3.41
CA MET A 189 -14.03 -10.02 4.72
C MET A 189 -15.38 -10.71 4.60
N ALA A 190 -16.32 -10.13 3.83
CA ALA A 190 -17.62 -10.73 3.57
C ALA A 190 -17.48 -12.07 2.82
N ALA A 191 -16.59 -12.15 1.83
CA ALA A 191 -16.28 -13.40 1.13
C ALA A 191 -15.69 -14.48 2.06
N LEU A 192 -14.82 -14.09 3.01
CA LEU A 192 -14.28 -15.02 4.02
C LEU A 192 -15.39 -15.52 4.98
N VAL A 193 -16.27 -14.63 5.45
CA VAL A 193 -17.39 -15.04 6.30
C VAL A 193 -18.35 -15.96 5.53
N GLY A 194 -18.67 -15.63 4.27
CA GLY A 194 -19.48 -16.46 3.39
C GLY A 194 -18.85 -17.83 3.12
N GLY A 195 -17.53 -17.86 2.89
CA GLY A 195 -16.76 -19.10 2.74
C GLY A 195 -16.86 -20.02 3.96
N ALA A 196 -16.86 -19.46 5.17
CA ALA A 196 -17.08 -20.23 6.40
C ALA A 196 -18.50 -20.79 6.55
N LEU A 197 -19.49 -20.17 5.91
CA LEU A 197 -20.87 -20.69 5.86
C LEU A 197 -20.94 -21.84 4.85
N VAL A 198 -20.37 -21.65 3.65
CA VAL A 198 -20.31 -22.68 2.61
C VAL A 198 -19.53 -23.90 3.08
N SER A 199 -18.43 -23.72 3.81
CA SER A 199 -17.62 -24.82 4.32
C SER A 199 -18.37 -25.74 5.30
N ARG A 200 -19.53 -25.33 5.81
CA ARG A 200 -20.40 -26.20 6.63
C ARG A 200 -21.07 -27.30 5.80
N PHE A 201 -21.22 -27.10 4.50
CA PHE A 201 -21.90 -28.03 3.59
C PHE A 201 -20.94 -28.96 2.84
N VAL A 202 -19.63 -28.66 2.80
CA VAL A 202 -18.63 -29.38 1.98
C VAL A 202 -18.05 -30.63 2.68
N GLY A 203 -18.47 -30.96 3.91
CA GLY A 203 -18.17 -32.24 4.57
C GLY A 203 -16.74 -32.48 5.07
N ASN A 204 -15.81 -31.53 4.91
CA ASN A 204 -14.42 -31.66 5.41
C ASN A 204 -14.26 -30.99 6.80
N GLU A 205 -14.23 -31.80 7.86
CA GLU A 205 -14.15 -31.32 9.25
C GLU A 205 -12.84 -30.59 9.58
N ASN A 206 -11.72 -31.07 9.03
CA ASN A 206 -10.41 -30.44 9.24
C ASN A 206 -10.38 -29.03 8.66
N TRP A 207 -10.81 -28.90 7.39
CA TRP A 207 -10.94 -27.61 6.73
C TRP A 207 -11.85 -26.66 7.51
N ARG A 208 -13.03 -27.14 7.94
CA ARG A 208 -13.99 -26.35 8.72
C ARG A 208 -13.41 -25.87 10.05
N THR A 209 -12.65 -26.72 10.74
CA THR A 209 -12.03 -26.40 12.03
C THR A 209 -10.95 -25.34 11.87
N GLU A 210 -10.03 -25.51 10.93
CA GLU A 210 -8.98 -24.51 10.68
C GLU A 210 -9.55 -23.18 10.16
N TYR A 211 -10.60 -23.21 9.33
CA TYR A 211 -11.28 -21.99 8.86
C TYR A 211 -11.87 -21.20 10.04
N ARG A 212 -12.58 -21.90 10.94
CA ARG A 212 -13.13 -21.29 12.16
C ARG A 212 -12.04 -20.73 13.06
N GLN A 213 -10.94 -21.46 13.23
CA GLN A 213 -9.80 -20.99 14.01
C GLN A 213 -9.16 -19.74 13.38
N TYR A 214 -9.04 -19.70 12.05
CA TYR A 214 -8.55 -18.53 11.33
C TYR A 214 -9.43 -17.31 11.60
N LEU A 215 -10.76 -17.41 11.40
CA LEU A 215 -11.68 -16.31 11.68
C LEU A 215 -11.68 -15.91 13.16
N GLY A 216 -11.68 -16.89 14.07
CA GLY A 216 -11.63 -16.66 15.52
C GLY A 216 -10.33 -16.00 16.00
N SER A 217 -9.25 -16.09 15.21
CA SER A 217 -7.99 -15.41 15.49
C SER A 217 -7.95 -13.95 15.03
N ARG A 218 -8.95 -13.46 14.27
CA ARG A 218 -8.96 -12.09 13.75
C ARG A 218 -9.36 -11.10 14.85
N ASP A 219 -8.80 -9.89 14.79
CA ASP A 219 -9.24 -8.80 15.67
C ASP A 219 -10.55 -8.20 15.16
N LEU A 220 -11.67 -8.69 15.69
CA LEU A 220 -13.02 -8.27 15.29
C LEU A 220 -13.26 -6.77 15.47
N ILE A 221 -12.60 -6.12 16.44
CA ILE A 221 -12.70 -4.66 16.63
C ILE A 221 -12.01 -3.95 15.47
N SER A 222 -10.83 -4.41 15.04
CA SER A 222 -10.16 -3.86 13.87
C SER A 222 -10.99 -4.06 12.60
N TRP A 223 -11.62 -5.23 12.42
CA TRP A 223 -12.55 -5.46 11.30
C TRP A 223 -13.76 -4.51 11.35
N ALA A 224 -14.37 -4.30 12.52
CA ALA A 224 -15.48 -3.36 12.67
C ALA A 224 -15.07 -1.93 12.31
N ILE A 225 -13.88 -1.48 12.75
CA ILE A 225 -13.31 -0.17 12.36
C ILE A 225 -13.19 -0.06 10.83
N VAL A 226 -12.64 -1.08 10.18
CA VAL A 226 -12.48 -1.08 8.71
C VAL A 226 -13.82 -1.07 7.99
N VAL A 227 -14.83 -1.81 8.47
CA VAL A 227 -16.19 -1.79 7.91
C VAL A 227 -16.85 -0.42 8.06
N VAL A 228 -16.72 0.23 9.21
CA VAL A 228 -17.23 1.59 9.42
C VAL A 228 -16.56 2.58 8.48
N ALA A 229 -15.23 2.51 8.38
CA ALA A 229 -14.47 3.34 7.44
C ALA A 229 -14.87 3.07 5.98
N ALA A 230 -15.12 1.81 5.61
CA ALA A 230 -15.59 1.44 4.28
C ALA A 230 -16.96 2.05 3.96
N MET A 231 -17.90 2.05 4.92
CA MET A 231 -19.21 2.72 4.74
C MET A 231 -19.06 4.23 4.55
N ILE A 232 -18.17 4.87 5.31
CA ILE A 232 -17.87 6.30 5.16
C ILE A 232 -17.30 6.57 3.77
N GLN A 233 -16.27 5.83 3.36
CA GLN A 233 -15.64 5.98 2.04
C GLN A 233 -16.64 5.73 0.91
N LEU A 234 -17.48 4.70 1.04
CA LEU A 234 -18.52 4.41 0.07
C LEU A 234 -19.54 5.55 -0.04
N GLY A 235 -19.89 6.18 1.09
CA GLY A 235 -20.73 7.38 1.11
C GLY A 235 -20.15 8.51 0.25
N PHE A 236 -18.86 8.82 0.40
CA PHE A 236 -18.18 9.82 -0.45
C PHE A 236 -18.16 9.42 -1.93
N VAL A 237 -17.84 8.16 -2.23
CA VAL A 237 -17.81 7.66 -3.62
C VAL A 237 -19.19 7.73 -4.28
N LEU A 238 -20.26 7.39 -3.55
CA LEU A 238 -21.63 7.40 -4.08
C LEU A 238 -22.24 8.80 -4.21
N THR A 239 -21.76 9.77 -3.42
CA THR A 239 -22.25 11.17 -3.46
C THR A 239 -21.41 12.07 -4.35
N ALA A 240 -20.26 11.58 -4.81
CA ALA A 240 -19.40 12.28 -5.73
C ALA A 240 -20.12 12.56 -7.07
N SER A 241 -19.95 13.79 -7.56
CA SER A 241 -20.54 14.25 -8.83
C SER A 241 -19.71 13.86 -10.06
N SER A 242 -18.62 13.11 -9.87
CA SER A 242 -17.67 12.76 -10.90
C SER A 242 -18.31 11.91 -12.00
N SER A 243 -18.18 12.37 -13.24
CA SER A 243 -18.51 11.56 -14.41
C SER A 243 -17.56 10.37 -14.48
N HIS A 244 -18.07 9.18 -14.17
CA HIS A 244 -17.33 7.95 -14.42
C HIS A 244 -17.39 7.67 -15.91
N GLY A 245 -16.26 7.34 -16.53
CA GLY A 245 -16.23 7.00 -17.95
C GLY A 245 -17.14 5.80 -18.27
N ASP A 246 -17.63 5.71 -19.50
CA ASP A 246 -18.40 4.56 -19.95
C ASP A 246 -17.60 3.27 -19.67
N GLY A 247 -18.17 2.39 -18.86
CA GLY A 247 -17.50 1.16 -18.44
C GLY A 247 -17.07 0.32 -19.65
N ALA A 248 -15.81 -0.12 -19.66
CA ALA A 248 -15.35 -1.05 -20.68
C ALA A 248 -16.07 -2.42 -20.52
N PRO A 249 -16.38 -3.12 -21.63
CA PRO A 249 -16.84 -4.51 -21.58
C PRO A 249 -15.93 -5.38 -20.71
N LEU A 250 -16.53 -6.31 -19.94
CA LEU A 250 -15.81 -7.10 -18.92
C LEU A 250 -14.64 -7.88 -19.52
N ASP A 251 -14.79 -8.44 -20.71
CA ASP A 251 -13.75 -9.16 -21.44
C ASP A 251 -12.55 -8.25 -21.75
N ARG A 252 -12.81 -7.01 -22.22
CA ARG A 252 -11.76 -6.02 -22.47
C ARG A 252 -11.10 -5.55 -21.19
N LEU A 253 -11.86 -5.36 -20.12
CA LEU A 253 -11.32 -5.01 -18.82
C LEU A 253 -10.39 -6.11 -18.29
N LEU A 254 -10.81 -7.37 -18.35
CA LEU A 254 -10.02 -8.51 -17.86
C LEU A 254 -8.77 -8.75 -18.71
N VAL A 255 -8.91 -8.85 -20.03
CA VAL A 255 -7.78 -9.14 -20.94
C VAL A 255 -6.87 -7.93 -21.09
N GLY A 256 -7.40 -6.71 -21.14
CA GLY A 256 -6.59 -5.50 -21.19
C GLY A 256 -5.81 -5.28 -19.89
N THR A 257 -6.49 -5.40 -18.75
CA THR A 257 -5.84 -5.12 -17.46
C THR A 257 -4.98 -6.28 -16.98
N LEU A 258 -5.59 -7.43 -16.70
CA LEU A 258 -4.85 -8.59 -16.20
C LEU A 258 -4.00 -9.21 -17.31
N GLY A 259 -4.45 -9.16 -18.56
CA GLY A 259 -3.72 -9.76 -19.68
C GLY A 259 -2.59 -8.93 -20.25
N GLN A 260 -2.68 -7.61 -20.26
CA GLN A 260 -1.67 -6.74 -20.87
C GLN A 260 -0.99 -5.83 -19.86
N ALA A 261 -1.76 -5.03 -19.10
CA ALA A 261 -1.20 -4.04 -18.19
C ALA A 261 -0.40 -4.68 -17.04
N VAL A 262 -0.98 -5.63 -16.30
CA VAL A 262 -0.30 -6.25 -15.15
C VAL A 262 1.04 -6.90 -15.55
N PRO A 263 1.12 -7.75 -16.58
CA PRO A 263 2.38 -8.35 -17.02
C PRO A 263 3.38 -7.30 -17.49
N LEU A 264 2.94 -6.31 -18.27
CA LEU A 264 3.79 -5.19 -18.69
C LEU A 264 4.42 -4.49 -17.47
N HIS A 265 3.62 -4.23 -16.45
CA HIS A 265 4.07 -3.60 -15.22
C HIS A 265 4.98 -4.51 -14.36
N ILE A 266 4.78 -5.82 -14.37
CA ILE A 266 5.61 -6.79 -13.62
C ILE A 266 6.96 -7.04 -14.29
N PHE A 267 6.96 -7.23 -15.62
CA PHE A 267 8.13 -7.71 -16.36
C PHE A 267 8.78 -6.64 -17.25
N GLY A 268 8.07 -5.56 -17.59
CA GLY A 268 8.44 -4.61 -18.64
C GLY A 268 8.07 -5.06 -20.06
N PHE A 269 7.50 -6.27 -20.19
CA PHE A 269 7.02 -6.84 -21.44
C PHE A 269 5.96 -7.90 -21.14
N ASN A 270 5.35 -8.48 -22.17
CA ASN A 270 4.39 -9.57 -21.99
C ASN A 270 5.01 -10.92 -22.42
N PRO A 271 5.42 -11.79 -21.48
CA PRO A 271 6.12 -13.03 -21.81
C PRO A 271 5.19 -14.12 -22.36
N VAL A 272 3.87 -13.98 -22.21
CA VAL A 272 2.87 -14.93 -22.73
C VAL A 272 1.73 -14.17 -23.41
N ARG A 273 0.85 -14.89 -24.12
CA ARG A 273 -0.29 -14.23 -24.78
C ARG A 273 -1.23 -13.60 -23.73
N PRO A 274 -1.71 -12.36 -23.94
CA PRO A 274 -2.56 -11.66 -22.97
C PRO A 274 -3.77 -12.45 -22.46
N ILE A 275 -4.39 -13.24 -23.35
CA ILE A 275 -5.56 -14.06 -23.01
C ILE A 275 -5.27 -15.16 -21.98
N LEU A 276 -4.02 -15.56 -21.79
CA LEU A 276 -3.65 -16.65 -20.87
C LEU A 276 -3.51 -16.17 -19.42
N TRP A 277 -3.16 -14.90 -19.21
CA TRP A 277 -2.90 -14.36 -17.88
C TRP A 277 -4.08 -14.39 -16.91
N PRO A 278 -5.33 -14.06 -17.31
CA PRO A 278 -6.47 -14.25 -16.43
C PRO A 278 -6.56 -15.67 -15.86
N PHE A 279 -6.29 -16.69 -16.70
CA PHE A 279 -6.26 -18.09 -16.25
C PHE A 279 -5.09 -18.37 -15.31
N ILE A 280 -3.92 -17.78 -15.56
CA ILE A 280 -2.76 -17.89 -14.65
C ILE A 280 -3.10 -17.28 -13.28
N PHE A 281 -3.73 -16.11 -13.24
CA PHE A 281 -4.11 -15.47 -11.98
C PHE A 281 -5.19 -16.25 -11.23
N ILE A 282 -6.18 -16.81 -11.93
CA ILE A 282 -7.19 -17.69 -11.33
C ILE A 282 -6.52 -18.97 -10.81
N GLY A 283 -5.65 -19.59 -11.61
CA GLY A 283 -4.90 -20.79 -11.24
C GLY A 283 -4.02 -20.56 -10.01
N ALA A 284 -3.36 -19.41 -9.89
CA ALA A 284 -2.62 -19.00 -8.71
C ALA A 284 -3.50 -18.89 -7.46
N GLY A 285 -4.69 -18.28 -7.57
CA GLY A 285 -5.64 -18.20 -6.45
C GLY A 285 -6.11 -19.58 -5.99
N ILE A 286 -6.46 -20.46 -6.93
CA ILE A 286 -6.83 -21.86 -6.67
C ILE A 286 -5.67 -22.61 -6.01
N TYR A 287 -4.45 -22.43 -6.52
CA TYR A 287 -3.25 -23.05 -5.96
C TYR A 287 -3.04 -22.64 -4.50
N ILE A 288 -3.10 -21.35 -4.20
CA ILE A 288 -2.93 -20.83 -2.83
C ILE A 288 -3.96 -21.45 -1.88
N LEU A 289 -5.23 -21.46 -2.27
CA LEU A 289 -6.31 -21.93 -1.42
C LEU A 289 -6.24 -23.44 -1.15
N PHE A 290 -6.00 -24.25 -2.19
CA PHE A 290 -6.21 -25.69 -2.10
C PHE A 290 -4.93 -26.52 -2.09
N PHE A 291 -3.85 -26.03 -2.71
CA PHE A 291 -2.67 -26.85 -3.02
C PHE A 291 -1.38 -26.42 -2.32
N ALA A 292 -1.26 -25.15 -1.90
CA ALA A 292 -0.06 -24.65 -1.22
C ALA A 292 0.23 -25.42 0.07
N LYS A 293 1.50 -25.82 0.31
CA LYS A 293 1.94 -26.55 1.51
C LYS A 293 2.09 -25.59 2.71
N ALA A 294 0.97 -25.07 3.17
CA ALA A 294 0.81 -24.21 4.35
C ALA A 294 -0.43 -24.62 5.15
N SER A 295 -0.58 -24.13 6.38
CA SER A 295 -1.84 -24.30 7.13
C SER A 295 -3.00 -23.58 6.43
N VAL A 296 -4.23 -24.06 6.62
CA VAL A 296 -5.42 -23.47 5.99
C VAL A 296 -5.54 -21.99 6.35
N GLY A 297 -5.28 -21.63 7.61
CA GLY A 297 -5.31 -20.22 8.03
C GLY A 297 -4.33 -19.33 7.27
N MET A 298 -3.12 -19.82 6.97
CA MET A 298 -2.14 -19.08 6.16
C MET A 298 -2.57 -18.98 4.70
N ARG A 299 -3.15 -20.06 4.14
CA ARG A 299 -3.70 -20.06 2.79
C ARG A 299 -4.84 -19.05 2.65
N LEU A 300 -5.77 -19.00 3.61
CA LEU A 300 -6.88 -18.05 3.63
C LEU A 300 -6.39 -16.60 3.72
N GLY A 301 -5.47 -16.31 4.63
CA GLY A 301 -4.89 -14.97 4.75
C GLY A 301 -4.13 -14.54 3.50
N PHE A 302 -3.34 -15.44 2.91
CA PHE A 302 -2.58 -15.13 1.69
C PHE A 302 -3.48 -15.02 0.45
N ALA A 303 -4.51 -15.86 0.33
CA ALA A 303 -5.52 -15.75 -0.71
C ALA A 303 -6.31 -14.44 -0.60
N ALA A 304 -6.61 -13.97 0.61
CA ALA A 304 -7.26 -12.68 0.83
C ALA A 304 -6.36 -11.50 0.43
N LEU A 305 -5.07 -11.53 0.78
CA LEU A 305 -4.08 -10.56 0.28
C LEU A 305 -4.01 -10.59 -1.26
N TYR A 306 -3.93 -11.77 -1.86
CA TYR A 306 -3.87 -11.93 -3.30
C TYR A 306 -5.14 -11.40 -4.00
N ALA A 307 -6.32 -11.78 -3.52
CA ALA A 307 -7.59 -11.28 -4.02
C ALA A 307 -7.70 -9.76 -3.92
N PHE A 308 -7.21 -9.17 -2.83
CA PHE A 308 -7.14 -7.71 -2.67
C PHE A 308 -6.34 -7.07 -3.80
N THR A 309 -5.16 -7.59 -4.13
CA THR A 309 -4.32 -7.01 -5.20
C THR A 309 -4.96 -7.11 -6.59
N VAL A 310 -5.71 -8.17 -6.86
CA VAL A 310 -6.45 -8.32 -8.13
C VAL A 310 -7.63 -7.34 -8.18
N LEU A 311 -8.38 -7.19 -7.09
CA LEU A 311 -9.50 -6.26 -7.00
C LEU A 311 -9.05 -4.79 -7.09
N GLU A 312 -7.92 -4.44 -6.46
CA GLU A 312 -7.32 -3.11 -6.54
C GLU A 312 -7.02 -2.72 -7.99
N VAL A 313 -6.35 -3.62 -8.72
CA VAL A 313 -6.01 -3.43 -10.13
C VAL A 313 -7.25 -3.23 -10.99
N LEU A 314 -8.28 -4.06 -10.81
CA LEU A 314 -9.54 -3.96 -11.56
C LEU A 314 -10.29 -2.65 -11.23
N ALA A 315 -10.31 -2.25 -9.96
CA ALA A 315 -10.89 -0.98 -9.53
C ALA A 315 -10.12 0.22 -10.12
N GLY A 316 -8.79 0.16 -10.14
CA GLY A 316 -7.94 1.14 -10.79
C GLY A 316 -8.22 1.25 -12.28
N ALA A 317 -8.32 0.12 -12.98
CA ALA A 317 -8.57 0.08 -14.43
C ALA A 317 -9.95 0.61 -14.80
N HIS A 318 -10.94 0.45 -13.90
CA HIS A 318 -12.23 1.11 -14.04
C HIS A 318 -12.14 2.64 -13.88
N LYS A 319 -11.25 3.13 -12.99
CA LYS A 319 -11.09 4.57 -12.72
C LYS A 319 -10.31 5.32 -13.81
N VAL A 320 -9.17 4.81 -14.26
CA VAL A 320 -8.27 5.50 -15.21
C VAL A 320 -8.25 4.91 -16.62
N THR A 321 -9.09 3.91 -16.89
CA THR A 321 -9.06 3.08 -18.11
C THR A 321 -7.80 2.22 -18.24
N PHE A 322 -7.92 1.03 -18.82
CA PHE A 322 -6.75 0.15 -19.01
C PHE A 322 -5.77 0.71 -20.06
N GLN A 323 -6.23 1.56 -20.99
CA GLN A 323 -5.38 2.15 -22.02
C GLN A 323 -4.33 3.08 -21.43
N GLU A 324 -4.69 3.90 -20.44
CA GLU A 324 -3.73 4.73 -19.71
C GLU A 324 -2.68 3.86 -19.00
N MET A 325 -3.10 2.72 -18.43
CA MET A 325 -2.20 1.75 -17.80
C MET A 325 -1.24 1.07 -18.77
N LEU A 326 -1.47 1.12 -20.09
CA LEU A 326 -0.53 0.57 -21.08
C LEU A 326 0.55 1.59 -21.48
N ALA A 327 0.33 2.88 -21.23
CA ALA A 327 1.22 3.93 -21.70
C ALA A 327 2.38 4.17 -20.72
N ASN A 328 3.61 3.76 -21.06
CA ASN A 328 4.85 4.15 -20.36
C ASN A 328 4.86 3.92 -18.83
N PHE A 329 4.24 2.83 -18.34
CA PHE A 329 4.04 2.61 -16.90
C PHE A 329 3.27 3.74 -16.21
N SER A 330 2.40 4.46 -16.91
CA SER A 330 1.49 5.41 -16.29
C SER A 330 0.54 4.66 -15.37
N ALA A 331 0.05 5.35 -14.33
CA ALA A 331 -0.83 4.76 -13.33
C ALA A 331 -0.20 3.55 -12.60
N ASP A 332 1.14 3.51 -12.50
CA ASP A 332 1.90 2.44 -11.85
C ASP A 332 1.46 2.18 -10.41
N ARG A 333 0.94 3.23 -9.77
CA ARG A 333 0.40 3.19 -8.42
C ARG A 333 -0.66 2.11 -8.19
N TYR A 334 -1.50 1.80 -9.17
CA TYR A 334 -2.51 0.73 -9.08
C TYR A 334 -1.93 -0.68 -9.22
N MET A 335 -0.66 -0.80 -9.63
CA MET A 335 0.01 -2.07 -9.93
C MET A 335 0.99 -2.48 -8.84
N LEU A 336 1.28 -1.60 -7.86
CA LEU A 336 2.32 -1.82 -6.85
C LEU A 336 2.08 -3.11 -6.06
N ALA A 337 0.86 -3.32 -5.55
CA ALA A 337 0.59 -4.47 -4.69
C ALA A 337 0.63 -5.78 -5.48
N ILE A 338 0.00 -5.84 -6.66
CA ILE A 338 0.01 -7.05 -7.49
C ILE A 338 1.43 -7.43 -7.92
N LYS A 339 2.31 -6.47 -8.21
CA LYS A 339 3.73 -6.73 -8.55
C LYS A 339 4.46 -7.47 -7.45
N VAL A 340 4.34 -6.98 -6.23
CA VAL A 340 5.05 -7.54 -5.08
C VAL A 340 4.44 -8.89 -4.68
N VAL A 341 3.11 -8.98 -4.65
CA VAL A 341 2.41 -10.22 -4.29
C VAL A 341 2.61 -11.30 -5.35
N PHE A 342 2.72 -10.96 -6.64
CA PHE A 342 3.04 -11.92 -7.70
C PHE A 342 4.33 -12.69 -7.39
N TRP A 343 5.41 -12.00 -7.02
CA TRP A 343 6.68 -12.66 -6.66
C TRP A 343 6.58 -13.49 -5.37
N CYS A 344 5.70 -13.10 -4.45
CA CYS A 344 5.37 -13.89 -3.28
C CYS A 344 4.67 -15.21 -3.67
N VAL A 345 3.75 -15.16 -4.62
CA VAL A 345 3.06 -16.35 -5.16
C VAL A 345 4.05 -17.27 -5.87
N VAL A 346 4.89 -16.72 -6.76
CA VAL A 346 5.94 -17.49 -7.44
C VAL A 346 6.85 -18.18 -6.43
N TYR A 347 7.28 -17.48 -5.38
CA TYR A 347 8.06 -18.09 -4.31
C TYR A 347 7.33 -19.26 -3.63
N VAL A 348 6.05 -19.12 -3.29
CA VAL A 348 5.28 -20.18 -2.62
C VAL A 348 5.20 -21.43 -3.50
N VAL A 349 4.87 -21.25 -4.78
CA VAL A 349 4.82 -22.34 -5.78
C VAL A 349 6.18 -23.03 -5.89
N LEU A 350 7.26 -22.26 -6.09
CA LEU A 350 8.61 -22.82 -6.21
C LEU A 350 9.08 -23.52 -4.94
N LYS A 351 8.80 -22.97 -3.76
CA LYS A 351 9.12 -23.60 -2.47
C LYS A 351 8.47 -24.97 -2.37
N ASP A 352 7.22 -25.07 -2.79
CA ASP A 352 6.44 -26.31 -2.69
C ASP A 352 6.86 -27.35 -3.72
N MET A 353 7.23 -26.92 -4.93
CA MET A 353 7.74 -27.77 -6.00
C MET A 353 9.16 -28.28 -5.72
N LEU A 354 10.07 -27.39 -5.31
CA LEU A 354 11.48 -27.72 -5.07
C LEU A 354 11.71 -28.36 -3.69
N GLY A 355 10.80 -28.16 -2.74
CA GLY A 355 10.97 -28.59 -1.35
C GLY A 355 12.06 -27.83 -0.58
N SER A 356 12.68 -26.83 -1.20
CA SER A 356 13.81 -26.07 -0.65
C SER A 356 13.50 -24.57 -0.63
N ARG A 357 13.42 -24.01 0.59
CA ARG A 357 13.26 -22.56 0.80
C ARG A 357 14.41 -21.77 0.18
N ARG A 358 15.64 -22.28 0.28
CA ARG A 358 16.83 -21.59 -0.23
C ARG A 358 16.79 -21.49 -1.75
N GLU A 359 16.50 -22.60 -2.44
CA GLU A 359 16.43 -22.62 -3.90
C GLU A 359 15.29 -21.74 -4.43
N ALA A 360 14.12 -21.78 -3.78
CA ALA A 360 13.01 -20.92 -4.16
C ALA A 360 13.36 -19.42 -4.00
N VAL A 361 14.04 -19.03 -2.92
CA VAL A 361 14.54 -17.64 -2.77
C VAL A 361 15.55 -17.31 -3.86
N SER A 362 16.52 -18.20 -4.14
CA SER A 362 17.54 -17.97 -5.16
C SER A 362 16.92 -17.81 -6.56
N PHE A 363 15.95 -18.65 -6.93
CA PHE A 363 15.25 -18.54 -8.21
C PHE A 363 14.51 -17.22 -8.34
N VAL A 364 13.71 -16.84 -7.33
CA VAL A 364 12.99 -15.56 -7.35
C VAL A 364 13.95 -14.39 -7.40
N ALA A 365 15.01 -14.40 -6.60
CA ALA A 365 16.01 -13.34 -6.59
C ALA A 365 16.71 -13.21 -7.95
N MET A 366 17.15 -14.31 -8.56
CA MET A 366 17.79 -14.28 -9.89
C MET A 366 16.84 -13.72 -10.95
N PHE A 367 15.57 -14.14 -10.95
CA PHE A 367 14.61 -13.69 -11.95
C PHE A 367 14.25 -12.22 -11.76
N VAL A 368 14.02 -11.78 -10.53
CA VAL A 368 13.75 -10.37 -10.23
C VAL A 368 14.97 -9.49 -10.55
N LEU A 369 16.20 -9.95 -10.27
CA LEU A 369 17.43 -9.24 -10.66
C LEU A 369 17.58 -9.16 -12.18
N PHE A 370 17.27 -10.24 -12.90
CA PHE A 370 17.27 -10.23 -14.37
C PHE A 370 16.27 -9.21 -14.92
N LEU A 371 15.04 -9.18 -14.41
CA LEU A 371 14.05 -8.17 -14.80
C LEU A 371 14.47 -6.76 -14.43
N ALA A 372 15.11 -6.58 -13.27
CA ALA A 372 15.65 -5.29 -12.87
C ALA A 372 16.75 -4.81 -13.83
N ALA A 373 17.63 -5.71 -14.28
CA ALA A 373 18.65 -5.39 -15.28
C ALA A 373 18.03 -5.01 -16.63
N LEU A 374 16.98 -5.72 -17.09
CA LEU A 374 16.25 -5.38 -18.31
C LEU A 374 15.55 -4.01 -18.23
N ASN A 375 15.17 -3.57 -17.02
CA ASN A 375 14.40 -2.36 -16.77
C ASN A 375 15.17 -1.34 -15.92
N HIS A 376 16.50 -1.27 -16.06
CA HIS A 376 17.37 -0.50 -15.15
C HIS A 376 16.98 1.00 -15.04
N ASP A 377 16.50 1.61 -16.12
CA ASP A 377 16.01 3.00 -16.16
C ASP A 377 14.65 3.21 -15.47
N LYS A 378 14.00 2.12 -15.04
CA LYS A 378 12.66 2.09 -14.44
C LYS A 378 12.69 1.50 -13.04
N LEU A 379 13.77 1.69 -12.28
CA LEU A 379 13.87 1.17 -10.90
C LEU A 379 13.72 2.24 -9.83
N ILE A 380 14.07 3.48 -10.16
CA ILE A 380 14.07 4.62 -9.24
C ILE A 380 13.22 5.74 -9.80
N ARG A 381 12.71 6.59 -8.91
CA ARG A 381 12.02 7.82 -9.29
C ARG A 381 13.00 8.78 -9.98
N PRO A 382 12.60 9.40 -11.11
CA PRO A 382 13.34 10.51 -11.68
C PRO A 382 13.57 11.64 -10.67
N ALA A 383 14.64 12.40 -10.85
CA ALA A 383 14.91 13.57 -10.04
C ALA A 383 13.77 14.60 -10.18
N PHE A 384 13.42 15.23 -9.08
CA PHE A 384 12.50 16.36 -9.10
C PHE A 384 13.21 17.58 -9.69
N SER A 385 12.45 18.44 -10.37
CA SER A 385 12.92 19.79 -10.65
C SER A 385 13.17 20.48 -9.32
N ASP A 386 14.42 20.92 -9.13
CA ASP A 386 14.81 21.66 -7.94
C ASP A 386 14.40 23.12 -8.11
N TYR A 387 13.32 23.51 -7.43
CA TYR A 387 12.83 24.88 -7.43
C TYR A 387 13.57 25.79 -6.43
N GLY A 388 14.63 25.29 -5.80
CA GLY A 388 15.55 26.10 -5.03
C GLY A 388 14.95 26.57 -3.70
N ARG A 389 15.38 25.89 -2.63
CA ARG A 389 15.43 26.35 -1.23
C ARG A 389 14.11 26.46 -0.45
N PRO A 390 14.19 26.28 0.89
CA PRO A 390 13.10 26.56 1.83
C PRO A 390 12.49 27.97 1.71
N ASP A 391 13.21 28.92 1.11
CA ASP A 391 12.82 30.34 1.00
C ASP A 391 11.55 30.54 0.15
N VAL A 392 11.34 29.72 -0.87
CA VAL A 392 10.13 29.78 -1.72
C VAL A 392 8.89 29.48 -0.90
N PHE A 393 8.94 28.44 -0.08
CA PHE A 393 7.84 28.05 0.80
C PHE A 393 7.72 28.96 2.02
N ARG A 394 8.83 29.55 2.52
CA ARG A 394 8.80 30.51 3.64
C ARG A 394 7.91 31.72 3.37
N LYS A 395 7.68 32.08 2.10
CA LYS A 395 6.73 33.14 1.74
C LYS A 395 5.33 32.87 2.30
N LEU A 396 4.94 31.60 2.42
CA LEU A 396 3.65 31.18 2.98
C LEU A 396 3.54 31.39 4.50
N ASP A 397 4.63 31.74 5.19
CA ASP A 397 4.57 32.11 6.61
C ASP A 397 4.01 33.53 6.81
N GLN A 398 3.87 34.30 5.72
CA GLN A 398 3.33 35.65 5.75
C GLN A 398 1.96 35.70 5.09
N PRO A 399 0.99 36.46 5.65
CA PRO A 399 -0.29 36.70 5.01
C PRO A 399 -0.12 37.25 3.59
N GLY A 400 -1.04 36.89 2.70
CA GLY A 400 -1.05 37.36 1.31
C GLY A 400 -1.22 36.25 0.28
N THR A 401 -1.07 36.61 -0.99
CA THR A 401 -1.19 35.71 -2.13
C THR A 401 0.19 35.36 -2.65
N HIS A 402 0.53 34.07 -2.62
CA HIS A 402 1.85 33.58 -3.01
C HIS A 402 1.72 32.47 -4.04
N THR A 403 2.52 32.54 -5.09
CA THR A 403 2.64 31.46 -6.08
C THR A 403 3.89 30.63 -5.78
N ILE A 404 3.69 29.32 -5.60
CA ILE A 404 4.75 28.35 -5.39
C ILE A 404 4.84 27.38 -6.58
N PRO A 405 6.04 27.05 -7.05
CA PRO A 405 6.23 26.02 -8.05
C PRO A 405 6.11 24.62 -7.42
N LEU A 406 5.55 23.67 -8.17
CA LEU A 406 5.39 22.28 -7.75
C LEU A 406 5.93 21.32 -8.81
N ASN A 407 6.34 20.12 -8.38
CA ASN A 407 6.59 19.03 -9.32
C ASN A 407 5.27 18.28 -9.60
N PRO A 408 5.06 17.73 -10.81
CA PRO A 408 5.89 17.89 -12.01
C PRO A 408 5.78 19.32 -12.58
N PRO A 409 6.73 19.76 -13.43
CA PRO A 409 6.72 21.11 -13.99
C PRO A 409 5.38 21.51 -14.64
N GLY A 410 4.96 22.75 -14.40
CA GLY A 410 3.66 23.28 -14.86
C GLY A 410 2.53 23.15 -13.83
N TRP A 411 2.81 22.67 -12.63
CA TRP A 411 1.85 22.55 -11.53
C TRP A 411 1.85 23.73 -10.55
N ASP A 412 2.39 24.90 -10.95
CA ASP A 412 2.47 26.07 -10.07
C ASP A 412 1.12 26.41 -9.41
N GLN A 413 1.14 26.72 -8.12
CA GLN A 413 -0.06 26.97 -7.34
C GLN A 413 -0.02 28.31 -6.65
N THR A 414 -1.11 29.06 -6.83
CA THR A 414 -1.40 30.24 -6.03
C THR A 414 -2.15 29.82 -4.76
N ILE A 415 -1.59 30.20 -3.61
CA ILE A 415 -2.11 29.95 -2.27
C ILE A 415 -2.38 31.30 -1.60
N VAL A 416 -3.55 31.42 -0.96
CA VAL A 416 -3.93 32.61 -0.20
C VAL A 416 -3.82 32.33 1.30
N VAL A 417 -2.86 32.96 1.96
CA VAL A 417 -2.67 32.87 3.42
C VAL A 417 -3.42 34.02 4.07
N LYS A 418 -4.39 33.69 4.93
CA LYS A 418 -5.18 34.69 5.67
C LYS A 418 -4.38 35.24 6.85
N GLU A 419 -4.74 36.43 7.31
CA GLU A 419 -4.17 37.08 8.51
C GLU A 419 -4.36 36.27 9.79
#